data_AF-A0A7H2BC58-F1
#
_entry.id   AF-A0A7H2BC58-F1
#
_cell.length_a   1.000
_cell.length_b   1.000
_cell.length_c   1.000
_cell.angle_alpha   90.00
_cell.angle_beta   90.00
_cell.angle_gamma   90.00
#
_symmetry.space_group_name_H-M   'P 1'
#
loop_
_entity.id
_entity.type
_entity.pdbx_description
1 polymer ?
#
loop_
_entity_poly.entity_id
_entity_poly.type
_entity_poly.pdbx_seq_one_letter_code
_entity_poly.pdbx_strand_id
1 'polypeptide(L)'
;MPTLMHRAASVTFGAALLISALSTGAAHAENSSETAIQDISAHVQVLGADYGAATDDVHCYNNGACEQNYEKALVTWSARTGAHAILSPHRVDAFKLAGGTEKLGALESEFWQSAYCGESVTTLDGTHRFMIVVDSGTQAGSYLSLDGVDAEKWHATRAETKACFADNAAVHDPSLGI
;
A
#
# COMPACT_ATOMS: atom_id res chain seq x y z
N MET A 1 -64.76 -16.81 -43.49
CA MET A 1 -64.98 -18.25 -43.24
C MET A 1 -64.73 -18.96 -44.56
N PRO A 2 -63.66 -19.77 -44.68
CA PRO A 2 -63.55 -21.04 -43.98
C PRO A 2 -62.24 -21.22 -43.19
N THR A 3 -62.33 -21.92 -42.07
CA THR A 3 -61.20 -22.38 -41.24
C THR A 3 -60.83 -23.80 -41.66
N LEU A 4 -59.59 -23.97 -42.13
CA LEU A 4 -58.99 -25.27 -42.44
C LEU A 4 -58.25 -25.78 -41.19
N MET A 5 -58.61 -26.96 -40.72
CA MET A 5 -57.83 -27.76 -39.77
C MET A 5 -56.44 -28.08 -40.36
N HIS A 6 -55.40 -28.19 -39.51
CA HIS A 6 -54.68 -29.45 -39.25
C HIS A 6 -53.40 -29.26 -38.40
N ARG A 7 -53.31 -30.16 -37.41
CA ARG A 7 -52.11 -30.87 -36.92
C ARG A 7 -51.20 -30.23 -35.87
N ALA A 8 -51.15 -30.99 -34.77
CA ALA A 8 -50.26 -30.90 -33.64
C ALA A 8 -48.78 -31.09 -34.01
N ALA A 9 -47.91 -30.39 -33.29
CA ALA A 9 -46.58 -30.86 -32.95
C ALA A 9 -46.20 -30.26 -31.59
N SER A 10 -46.30 -31.09 -30.55
CA SER A 10 -45.69 -30.81 -29.25
C SER A 10 -44.18 -30.75 -29.43
N VAL A 11 -43.56 -29.63 -29.07
CA VAL A 11 -42.10 -29.54 -28.90
C VAL A 11 -41.85 -29.15 -27.45
N THR A 12 -41.48 -30.16 -26.68
CA THR A 12 -41.04 -30.05 -25.29
C THR A 12 -39.68 -29.34 -25.29
N PHE A 13 -39.65 -28.05 -24.96
CA PHE A 13 -38.40 -27.35 -24.69
C PHE A 13 -37.97 -27.66 -23.26
N GLY A 14 -37.09 -28.65 -23.10
CA GLY A 14 -36.38 -28.89 -21.85
C GLY A 14 -35.46 -27.70 -21.57
N ALA A 15 -35.75 -26.96 -20.50
CA ALA A 15 -34.85 -25.94 -19.99
C ALA A 15 -33.62 -26.63 -19.40
N ALA A 16 -32.51 -26.62 -20.13
CA ALA A 16 -31.20 -26.98 -19.60
C ALA A 16 -30.77 -25.91 -18.59
N LEU A 17 -30.88 -26.22 -17.30
CA LEU A 17 -30.23 -25.50 -16.22
C LEU A 17 -28.71 -25.64 -16.40
N LEU A 18 -28.08 -24.61 -16.99
CA LEU A 18 -26.64 -24.44 -16.94
C LEU A 18 -26.27 -24.05 -15.51
N ILE A 19 -25.92 -25.06 -14.71
CA ILE A 19 -25.27 -24.88 -13.41
C ILE A 19 -23.78 -24.66 -13.70
N SER A 20 -23.35 -23.40 -13.71
CA SER A 20 -21.93 -23.05 -13.74
C SER A 20 -21.33 -23.38 -12.38
N ALA A 21 -20.52 -24.45 -12.32
CA ALA A 21 -19.71 -24.77 -11.16
C ALA A 21 -18.25 -24.33 -11.39
N LEU A 22 -17.59 -23.95 -10.28
CA LEU A 22 -16.13 -23.84 -10.06
C LEU A 22 -15.51 -22.49 -10.50
N SER A 23 -14.72 -21.76 -9.70
CA SER A 23 -13.82 -22.15 -8.60
C SER A 23 -13.62 -21.01 -7.58
N THR A 24 -13.91 -21.22 -6.30
CA THR A 24 -13.57 -20.31 -5.19
C THR A 24 -12.11 -20.46 -4.74
N GLY A 25 -11.16 -20.28 -5.66
CA GLY A 25 -9.75 -20.55 -5.35
C GLY A 25 -8.74 -19.86 -6.26
N ALA A 26 -8.95 -18.59 -6.63
CA ALA A 26 -7.91 -17.70 -7.19
C ALA A 26 -8.31 -16.20 -7.23
N ALA A 27 -9.43 -15.80 -6.61
CA ALA A 27 -9.99 -14.44 -6.76
C ALA A 27 -9.28 -13.36 -5.92
N HIS A 28 -8.00 -13.51 -5.58
CA HIS A 28 -7.27 -12.53 -4.75
C HIS A 28 -6.11 -11.82 -5.45
N ALA A 29 -5.63 -12.32 -6.60
CA ALA A 29 -4.56 -11.65 -7.35
C ALA A 29 -5.09 -10.71 -8.45
N GLU A 30 -6.24 -11.00 -9.05
CA GLU A 30 -6.84 -10.17 -10.12
C GLU A 30 -7.67 -8.99 -9.55
N ASN A 31 -8.09 -9.07 -8.28
CA ASN A 31 -8.88 -8.02 -7.62
C ASN A 31 -8.04 -7.02 -6.80
N SER A 32 -6.77 -7.31 -6.51
CA SER A 32 -5.95 -6.44 -5.65
C SER A 32 -5.59 -5.13 -6.35
N SER A 33 -5.24 -5.16 -7.64
CA SER A 33 -4.95 -3.96 -8.43
C SER A 33 -6.19 -3.11 -8.70
N GLU A 34 -7.35 -3.74 -8.98
CA GLU A 34 -8.60 -3.00 -9.19
C GLU A 34 -9.05 -2.33 -7.88
N THR A 35 -8.97 -3.04 -6.75
CA THR A 35 -9.27 -2.45 -5.43
C THR A 35 -8.29 -1.31 -5.12
N ALA A 36 -6.99 -1.48 -5.39
CA ALA A 36 -6.00 -0.43 -5.20
C ALA A 36 -6.34 0.83 -6.00
N ILE A 37 -6.68 0.67 -7.29
CA ILE A 37 -7.08 1.80 -8.15
C ILE A 37 -8.31 2.52 -7.58
N GLN A 38 -9.32 1.77 -7.15
CA GLN A 38 -10.54 2.33 -6.57
C GLN A 38 -10.27 3.09 -5.27
N ASP A 39 -9.53 2.49 -4.34
CA ASP A 39 -9.25 3.07 -3.04
C ASP A 39 -8.30 4.27 -3.12
N ILE A 40 -7.26 4.20 -3.97
CA ILE A 40 -6.37 5.35 -4.23
C ILE A 40 -7.17 6.50 -4.84
N SER A 41 -8.03 6.22 -5.83
CA SER A 41 -8.88 7.24 -6.44
C SER A 41 -9.83 7.89 -5.42
N ALA A 42 -10.45 7.08 -4.55
CA ALA A 42 -11.35 7.56 -3.52
C ALA A 42 -10.61 8.42 -2.48
N HIS A 43 -9.42 8.00 -2.05
CA HIS A 43 -8.56 8.77 -1.14
C HIS A 43 -8.22 10.14 -1.73
N VAL A 44 -7.77 10.17 -2.97
CA VAL A 44 -7.35 11.40 -3.65
C VAL A 44 -8.53 12.33 -3.94
N GLN A 45 -9.72 11.78 -4.22
CA GLN A 45 -10.93 12.59 -4.36
C GLN A 45 -11.27 13.37 -3.08
N VAL A 46 -10.96 12.82 -1.90
CA VAL A 46 -11.27 13.43 -0.60
C VAL A 46 -10.13 14.32 -0.10
N LEU A 47 -8.87 13.86 -0.23
CA LEU A 47 -7.71 14.48 0.44
C LEU A 47 -6.67 15.05 -0.54
N GLY A 48 -6.82 14.81 -1.84
CA GLY A 48 -5.79 15.04 -2.85
C GLY A 48 -5.71 16.45 -3.42
N ALA A 49 -6.41 17.44 -2.84
CA ALA A 49 -6.44 18.81 -3.35
C ALA A 49 -5.03 19.41 -3.57
N ASP A 50 -4.07 19.05 -2.71
CA ASP A 50 -2.70 19.55 -2.76
C ASP A 50 -1.70 18.60 -3.42
N TYR A 51 -2.13 17.43 -3.92
CA TYR A 51 -1.21 16.41 -4.44
C TYR A 51 -0.69 16.77 -5.83
N GLY A 52 -1.47 17.56 -6.59
CA GLY A 52 -1.24 17.82 -8.00
C GLY A 52 -1.73 16.67 -8.89
N ALA A 53 -1.34 16.69 -10.15
CA ALA A 53 -1.70 15.62 -11.09
C ALA A 53 -1.00 14.31 -10.75
N ALA A 54 -1.62 13.18 -11.09
CA ALA A 54 -0.94 11.89 -11.12
C ALA A 54 0.16 11.92 -12.20
N THR A 55 1.33 11.38 -11.89
CA THR A 55 2.48 11.34 -12.80
C THR A 55 2.71 9.96 -13.41
N ASP A 56 2.06 8.94 -12.87
CA ASP A 56 2.05 7.56 -13.36
C ASP A 56 0.70 6.88 -13.07
N ASP A 57 0.56 5.67 -13.58
CA ASP A 57 -0.54 4.77 -13.24
C ASP A 57 -0.24 4.05 -11.92
N VAL A 58 -1.27 3.51 -11.28
CA VAL A 58 -1.12 2.66 -10.09
C VAL A 58 -0.24 1.47 -10.41
N HIS A 59 0.82 1.28 -9.64
CA HIS A 59 1.75 0.15 -9.74
C HIS A 59 1.67 -0.73 -8.48
N CYS A 60 1.66 -2.05 -8.64
CA CYS A 60 1.57 -3.00 -7.53
C CYS A 60 2.78 -3.94 -7.50
N TYR A 61 3.32 -4.17 -6.30
CA TYR A 61 4.52 -4.94 -6.06
C TYR A 61 4.20 -6.35 -5.52
N ASN A 62 5.20 -7.24 -5.52
CA ASN A 62 5.07 -8.62 -5.06
C ASN A 62 4.77 -8.75 -3.56
N ASN A 63 5.06 -7.72 -2.77
CA ASN A 63 4.69 -7.66 -1.34
C ASN A 63 3.20 -7.32 -1.12
N GLY A 64 2.41 -7.15 -2.18
CA GLY A 64 0.98 -6.86 -2.11
C GLY A 64 0.64 -5.40 -1.83
N ALA A 65 1.64 -4.52 -1.75
CA ALA A 65 1.45 -3.09 -1.70
C ALA A 65 1.44 -2.50 -3.12
N CYS A 66 0.66 -1.43 -3.30
CA CYS A 66 0.59 -0.65 -4.52
C CYS A 66 0.88 0.81 -4.23
N GLU A 67 1.24 1.56 -5.25
CA GLU A 67 1.48 3.00 -5.14
C GLU A 67 1.07 3.75 -6.41
N GLN A 68 0.87 5.06 -6.27
CA GLN A 68 0.75 5.99 -7.38
C GLN A 68 1.42 7.32 -7.00
N ASN A 69 2.24 7.84 -7.91
CA ASN A 69 2.91 9.12 -7.76
C ASN A 69 2.02 10.26 -8.25
N TYR A 70 2.09 11.36 -7.50
CA TYR A 70 1.52 12.65 -7.83
C TYR A 70 2.63 13.71 -7.78
N GLU A 71 2.41 14.86 -8.41
CA GLU A 71 3.41 15.94 -8.49
C GLU A 71 4.04 16.33 -7.14
N LYS A 72 3.29 16.20 -6.03
CA LYS A 72 3.73 16.58 -4.68
C LYS A 72 3.52 15.48 -3.63
N ALA A 73 3.03 14.31 -4.02
CA ALA A 73 2.67 13.26 -3.09
C ALA A 73 2.93 11.87 -3.67
N LEU A 74 3.02 10.88 -2.78
CA LEU A 74 2.94 9.47 -3.14
C LEU A 74 1.79 8.88 -2.34
N VAL A 75 0.85 8.22 -3.01
CA VAL A 75 -0.22 7.47 -2.36
C VAL A 75 0.14 5.99 -2.43
N THR A 76 0.16 5.32 -1.29
CA THR A 76 0.40 3.89 -1.18
C THR A 76 -0.87 3.19 -0.71
N TRP A 77 -1.05 1.93 -1.10
CA TRP A 77 -2.20 1.12 -0.71
C TRP A 77 -1.76 -0.31 -0.41
N SER A 78 -2.41 -0.94 0.56
CA SER A 78 -2.46 -2.40 0.67
C SER A 78 -3.83 -2.83 1.17
N ALA A 79 -4.21 -4.09 0.98
CA ALA A 79 -5.46 -4.61 1.53
C ALA A 79 -5.53 -4.52 3.07
N ARG A 80 -4.39 -4.42 3.76
CA ARG A 80 -4.32 -4.35 5.22
C ARG A 80 -4.34 -2.93 5.77
N THR A 81 -3.78 -1.97 5.05
CA THR A 81 -3.64 -0.59 5.53
C THR A 81 -4.62 0.37 4.84
N GLY A 82 -5.13 0.02 3.66
CA GLY A 82 -5.87 0.95 2.82
C GLY A 82 -4.95 2.01 2.19
N ALA A 83 -5.56 3.03 1.57
CA ALA A 83 -4.83 4.09 0.91
C ALA A 83 -4.35 5.16 1.91
N HIS A 84 -3.07 5.51 1.83
CA HIS A 84 -2.44 6.53 2.65
C HIS A 84 -1.42 7.30 1.82
N ALA A 85 -1.30 8.59 2.10
CA ALA A 85 -0.41 9.47 1.35
C ALA A 85 0.75 9.98 2.19
N ILE A 86 1.88 10.18 1.52
CA ILE A 86 2.97 11.01 2.01
C ILE A 86 3.05 12.27 1.14
N LEU A 87 2.86 13.43 1.78
CA LEU A 87 2.84 14.73 1.12
C LEU A 87 4.17 15.45 1.30
N SER A 88 4.59 16.17 0.25
CA SER A 88 5.84 16.91 0.07
C SER A 88 6.94 16.11 -0.64
N PRO A 89 7.58 16.67 -1.70
CA PRO A 89 8.62 15.99 -2.45
C PRO A 89 9.77 15.45 -1.59
N HIS A 90 10.26 16.21 -0.62
CA HIS A 90 11.38 15.76 0.23
C HIS A 90 11.06 14.51 1.05
N ARG A 91 9.80 14.36 1.50
CA ARG A 91 9.36 13.17 2.26
C ARG A 91 9.20 11.96 1.34
N VAL A 92 8.64 12.18 0.14
CA VAL A 92 8.57 11.17 -0.92
C VAL A 92 9.97 10.68 -1.28
N ASP A 93 10.91 11.60 -1.49
CA ASP A 93 12.31 11.28 -1.81
C ASP A 93 12.98 10.50 -0.69
N ALA A 94 12.78 10.90 0.57
CA ALA A 94 13.29 10.18 1.73
C ALA A 94 12.73 8.74 1.81
N PHE A 95 11.43 8.57 1.60
CA PHE A 95 10.81 7.25 1.61
C PHE A 95 11.32 6.37 0.47
N LYS A 96 11.47 6.92 -0.74
CA LYS A 96 12.06 6.21 -1.88
C LYS A 96 13.53 5.87 -1.66
N LEU A 97 14.30 6.76 -1.04
CA LEU A 97 15.69 6.52 -0.65
C LEU A 97 15.82 5.34 0.34
N ALA A 98 14.84 5.18 1.24
CA ALA A 98 14.77 4.02 2.15
C ALA A 98 14.44 2.70 1.41
N GLY A 99 13.97 2.77 0.17
CA GLY A 99 13.59 1.64 -0.68
C GLY A 99 12.12 1.64 -1.13
N GLY A 100 11.32 2.61 -0.69
CA GLY A 100 9.95 2.82 -1.15
C GLY A 100 8.99 1.66 -0.85
N THR A 101 7.85 1.67 -1.54
CA THR A 101 6.75 0.72 -1.29
C THR A 101 7.10 -0.72 -1.67
N GLU A 102 7.97 -0.93 -2.66
CA GLU A 102 8.44 -2.28 -3.03
C GLU A 102 9.14 -2.98 -1.86
N LYS A 103 10.01 -2.25 -1.16
CA LYS A 103 10.82 -2.79 -0.06
C LYS A 103 10.10 -2.74 1.28
N LEU A 104 9.44 -1.64 1.58
CA LEU A 104 8.95 -1.31 2.93
C LEU A 104 7.43 -1.41 3.06
N GLY A 105 6.73 -1.72 1.96
CA GLY A 105 5.29 -1.88 1.94
C GLY A 105 4.50 -0.57 1.96
N ALA A 106 3.21 -0.68 2.22
CA ALA A 106 2.30 0.46 2.23
C ALA A 106 2.34 1.21 3.56
N LEU A 107 2.09 2.52 3.52
CA LEU A 107 1.94 3.36 4.71
C LEU A 107 0.77 2.87 5.58
N GLU A 108 0.96 2.87 6.90
CA GLU A 108 -0.09 2.61 7.89
C GLU A 108 -0.83 3.90 8.31
N SER A 109 -0.24 5.07 8.06
CA SER A 109 -0.77 6.38 8.44
C SER A 109 -0.10 7.52 7.69
N GLU A 110 -0.54 8.75 7.93
CA GLU A 110 0.26 9.95 7.63
C GLU A 110 1.55 9.99 8.48
N PHE A 111 2.43 10.94 8.17
CA PHE A 111 3.63 11.18 8.97
C PHE A 111 3.27 11.61 10.40
N TRP A 112 4.15 11.30 11.33
CA TRP A 112 4.04 11.68 12.73
C TRP A 112 5.35 12.29 13.23
N GLN A 113 5.24 13.10 14.28
CA GLN A 113 6.39 13.78 14.86
C GLN A 113 7.06 12.90 15.92
N SER A 114 8.18 12.29 15.57
CA SER A 114 9.04 11.61 16.54
C SER A 114 9.80 12.63 17.38
N ALA A 115 9.80 12.43 18.70
CA ALA A 115 10.57 13.26 19.63
C ALA A 115 12.09 13.17 19.39
N TYR A 116 12.56 12.14 18.69
CA TYR A 116 13.98 11.90 18.43
C TYR A 116 14.33 11.96 16.95
N CYS A 117 13.45 11.46 16.08
CA CYS A 117 13.74 11.32 14.64
C CYS A 117 13.16 12.44 13.77
N GLY A 118 12.37 13.34 14.35
CA GLY A 118 11.62 14.29 13.56
C GLY A 118 10.44 13.63 12.85
N GLU A 119 10.06 14.14 11.69
CA GLU A 119 9.02 13.55 10.85
C GLU A 119 9.34 12.11 10.45
N SER A 120 8.42 11.19 10.72
CA SER A 120 8.57 9.77 10.42
C SER A 120 7.26 9.18 9.93
N VAL A 121 7.32 8.11 9.16
CA VAL A 121 6.16 7.31 8.74
C VAL A 121 6.33 5.88 9.21
N THR A 122 5.21 5.19 9.34
CA THR A 122 5.18 3.74 9.60
C THR A 122 4.61 3.04 8.37
N THR A 123 5.23 1.94 7.95
CA THR A 123 4.77 1.13 6.83
C THR A 123 4.65 -0.34 7.22
N LEU A 124 3.99 -1.11 6.37
CA LEU A 124 3.83 -2.55 6.50
C LEU A 124 3.95 -3.27 5.15
N ASP A 125 4.85 -4.26 5.05
CA ASP A 125 5.06 -5.10 3.86
C ASP A 125 4.18 -6.37 3.81
N GLY A 126 3.20 -6.44 4.70
CA GLY A 126 2.33 -7.60 4.93
C GLY A 126 2.62 -8.31 6.24
N THR A 127 3.90 -8.41 6.66
CA THR A 127 4.28 -9.11 7.90
C THR A 127 5.05 -8.21 8.84
N HIS A 128 5.89 -7.34 8.30
CA HIS A 128 6.81 -6.51 9.06
C HIS A 128 6.38 -5.06 9.07
N ARG A 129 6.51 -4.42 10.23
CA ARG A 129 6.34 -2.98 10.34
C ARG A 129 7.68 -2.28 10.31
N PHE A 130 7.75 -1.15 9.63
CA PHE A 130 8.95 -0.35 9.55
C PHE A 130 8.66 1.07 10.01
N MET A 131 9.64 1.70 10.66
CA MET A 131 9.67 3.14 10.81
C MET A 131 10.67 3.70 9.80
N ILE A 132 10.26 4.73 9.06
CA ILE A 132 11.11 5.45 8.12
C ILE A 132 11.16 6.92 8.54
N VAL A 133 12.38 7.47 8.61
CA VAL A 133 12.59 8.89 8.84
C VAL A 133 12.45 9.63 7.52
N VAL A 134 11.48 10.55 7.47
CA VAL A 134 11.18 11.34 6.25
C VAL A 134 11.52 12.82 6.43
N ASP A 135 11.97 13.19 7.62
CA ASP A 135 12.42 14.54 7.96
C ASP A 135 13.73 14.89 7.24
N SER A 136 13.69 15.97 6.47
CA SER A 136 14.88 16.49 5.76
C SER A 136 15.92 17.14 6.69
N GLY A 137 15.51 17.54 7.90
CA GLY A 137 16.37 18.16 8.90
C GLY A 137 17.13 17.17 9.78
N THR A 138 16.86 15.87 9.66
CA THR A 138 17.52 14.82 10.44
C THR A 138 18.26 13.83 9.54
N GLN A 139 17.70 12.64 9.33
CA GLN A 139 18.34 11.49 8.71
C GLN A 139 17.39 10.86 7.69
N ALA A 140 16.88 11.67 6.78
CA ALA A 140 15.99 11.28 5.69
C ALA A 140 16.41 9.95 5.03
N GLY A 141 15.48 9.02 4.92
CA GLY A 141 15.68 7.70 4.33
C GLY A 141 16.29 6.65 5.26
N SER A 142 16.62 7.02 6.50
CA SER A 142 16.95 6.02 7.52
C SER A 142 15.70 5.25 7.92
N TYR A 143 15.84 3.95 8.14
CA TYR A 143 14.73 3.09 8.50
C TYR A 143 15.16 1.94 9.41
N LEU A 144 14.21 1.38 10.14
CA LEU A 144 14.40 0.19 10.96
C LEU A 144 13.14 -0.68 10.95
N SER A 145 13.31 -2.00 11.10
CA SER A 145 12.20 -2.89 11.44
C SER A 145 11.74 -2.64 12.87
N LEU A 146 10.45 -2.40 13.05
CA LEU A 146 9.81 -2.25 14.36
C LEU A 146 9.53 -3.58 15.05
N ASP A 147 9.98 -4.69 14.46
CA ASP A 147 9.76 -6.02 14.99
C ASP A 147 10.98 -6.52 15.79
N GLY A 148 10.68 -7.30 16.83
CA GLY A 148 11.67 -8.10 17.53
C GLY A 148 12.77 -7.33 18.24
N VAL A 149 13.93 -7.97 18.35
CA VAL A 149 15.04 -7.55 19.22
C VAL A 149 15.70 -6.24 18.80
N ASP A 150 15.59 -5.85 17.53
CA ASP A 150 16.27 -4.65 17.03
C ASP A 150 15.46 -3.39 17.32
N ALA A 151 14.14 -3.45 17.27
CA ALA A 151 13.27 -2.40 17.79
C ALA A 151 13.48 -2.18 19.31
N GLU A 152 13.62 -3.28 20.08
CA GLU A 152 13.92 -3.21 21.51
C GLU A 152 15.27 -2.55 21.80
N LYS A 153 16.33 -2.95 21.08
CA LYS A 153 17.66 -2.32 21.19
C LYS A 153 17.63 -0.85 20.79
N TRP A 154 16.92 -0.52 19.71
CA TRP A 154 16.76 0.85 19.27
C TRP A 154 16.06 1.70 20.32
N HIS A 155 14.98 1.19 20.92
CA HIS A 155 14.28 1.84 22.01
C HIS A 155 15.14 2.06 23.26
N ALA A 156 15.95 1.07 23.65
CA ALA A 156 16.90 1.21 24.75
C ALA A 156 17.96 2.29 24.43
N THR A 157 18.56 2.21 23.24
CA THR A 157 19.61 3.13 22.80
C THR A 157 19.13 4.57 22.78
N ARG A 158 17.99 4.86 22.14
CA ARG A 158 17.45 6.23 22.08
C ARG A 158 17.04 6.77 23.45
N ALA A 159 16.63 5.90 24.38
CA ALA A 159 16.27 6.30 25.73
C ALA A 159 17.49 6.80 26.51
N GLU A 160 18.66 6.21 26.25
CA GLU A 160 19.95 6.59 26.85
C GLU A 160 20.56 7.80 26.13
N THR A 161 20.67 7.76 24.80
CA THR A 161 21.41 8.75 24.01
C THR A 161 20.62 10.01 23.69
N LYS A 162 19.28 9.96 23.79
CA LYS A 162 18.36 11.01 23.32
C LYS A 162 18.51 11.33 21.83
N ALA A 163 19.06 10.42 21.05
CA ALA A 163 19.27 10.53 19.61
C ALA A 163 18.22 9.70 18.85
N CYS A 164 17.98 10.02 17.56
CA CYS A 164 17.09 9.21 16.73
C CYS A 164 17.62 7.78 16.59
N PHE A 165 18.88 7.66 16.19
CA PHE A 165 19.66 6.42 16.08
C PHE A 165 20.96 6.57 16.86
N ALA A 166 21.79 5.53 16.94
CA ALA A 166 23.11 5.61 17.55
C ALA A 166 23.90 6.79 16.94
N ASP A 167 24.30 7.74 17.80
CA ASP A 167 25.00 8.98 17.43
C ASP A 167 24.31 9.84 16.35
N ASN A 168 23.00 9.69 16.15
CA ASN A 168 22.26 10.27 15.02
C ASN A 168 22.84 9.88 13.64
N ALA A 169 23.45 8.70 13.54
CA ALA A 169 23.91 8.14 12.27
C ALA A 169 22.76 7.46 11.53
N ALA A 170 22.70 7.65 10.21
CA ALA A 170 21.71 7.00 9.37
C ALA A 170 21.80 5.47 9.48
N VAL A 171 20.66 4.83 9.68
CA VAL A 171 20.55 3.36 9.80
C VAL A 171 19.70 2.82 8.66
N HIS A 172 20.20 1.74 8.08
CA HIS A 172 19.45 0.87 7.18
C HIS A 172 19.55 -0.53 7.78
N ASP A 173 18.42 -1.17 8.05
CA ASP A 173 18.42 -2.50 8.65
C ASP A 173 19.01 -3.54 7.66
N PRO A 174 20.21 -4.11 7.94
CA PRO A 174 20.85 -5.08 7.05
C PRO A 174 20.23 -6.48 7.20
N SER A 175 19.52 -6.74 8.31
CA SER A 175 18.92 -8.05 8.60
C SER A 175 17.81 -8.42 7.62
N LEU A 176 17.27 -7.42 6.93
CA LEU A 176 16.24 -7.59 5.91
C LEU A 176 16.77 -8.29 4.65
N GLY A 177 18.09 -8.41 4.45
CA GLY A 177 18.67 -9.23 3.37
C GLY A 177 18.24 -8.86 1.95
N ILE A 178 17.72 -7.65 1.78
CA ILE A 178 17.17 -7.05 0.55
C ILE A 178 17.93 -5.79 0.16
#